data_AF-A0AAN6YPG0-F1
#
_entry.id   AF-A0AAN6YPG0-F1
#
_cell.length_a   1.000
_cell.length_b   1.000
_cell.length_c   1.000
_cell.angle_alpha   90.00
_cell.angle_beta   90.00
_cell.angle_gamma   90.00
#
_symmetry.space_group_name_H-M   'P 1'
#
loop_
_entity.id
_entity.type
_entity.pdbx_description
1 polymer ?
#
loop_
_entity_poly.entity_id
_entity_poly.type
_entity_poly.pdbx_seq_one_letter_code
_entity_poly.pdbx_strand_id
1 'polypeptide(L)'
;MFGFCASGFSTVTITTVVASGHQERNFWPKRIIFIDDSIYGKLTLTLVEKQFPDEDYLVLSYCWGNSTLDDKKRFCTTQANHDHRLGGFSFDDLPKTFQDAIEITRALGKQYLWINALCIIQGDGGDWESQANTMKDIFANAYCTIAATSAHSWKDGFLKPQSGPLDGQTQNYSAPSPCE
;
A
#
# COMPACT_ATOMS: atom_id res chain seq x y z
N MET A 1 7.10 11.57 -7.33
CA MET A 1 6.47 11.79 -6.02
C MET A 1 4.96 11.73 -6.21
N PHE A 2 4.36 10.54 -6.22
CA PHE A 2 2.90 10.39 -6.30
C PHE A 2 2.43 9.70 -5.02
N GLY A 3 2.40 10.48 -3.94
CA GLY A 3 1.58 10.19 -2.77
C GLY A 3 0.56 11.33 -2.68
N PHE A 4 -0.65 11.12 -3.18
CA PHE A 4 -1.71 12.11 -3.04
C PHE A 4 -2.21 12.08 -1.60
N CYS A 5 -1.83 13.08 -0.82
CA CYS A 5 -2.41 13.35 0.50
C CYS A 5 -3.71 14.13 0.27
N ALA A 6 -4.86 13.46 0.35
CA ALA A 6 -6.16 14.14 0.30
C ALA A 6 -6.52 14.58 1.73
N SER A 7 -6.29 15.84 2.06
CA SER A 7 -6.78 16.45 3.30
C SER A 7 -8.22 16.92 3.11
N GLY A 8 -9.16 16.53 3.99
CA GLY A 8 -10.38 17.32 4.20
C GLY A 8 -11.71 16.65 4.54
N PHE A 9 -11.84 15.32 4.69
CA PHE A 9 -13.12 14.72 5.09
C PHE A 9 -12.94 13.52 6.03
N SER A 10 -13.70 13.49 7.14
CA SER A 10 -13.76 12.37 8.12
C SER A 10 -14.50 11.13 7.61
N THR A 11 -14.45 10.87 6.31
CA THR A 11 -15.10 9.69 5.72
C THR A 11 -14.02 8.79 5.15
N VAL A 12 -14.11 7.48 5.42
CA VAL A 12 -13.33 6.47 4.69
C VAL A 12 -13.86 6.48 3.26
N THR A 13 -13.31 7.34 2.41
CA THR A 13 -13.60 7.27 0.98
C THR A 13 -12.70 6.16 0.44
N ILE A 14 -13.23 4.94 0.37
CA ILE A 14 -12.78 4.02 -0.66
C ILE A 14 -13.17 4.71 -1.96
N THR A 15 -12.27 5.52 -2.53
CA THR A 15 -12.45 5.96 -3.90
C THR A 15 -12.26 4.70 -4.72
N THR A 16 -13.35 3.98 -4.96
CA THR A 16 -13.40 3.01 -6.04
C THR A 16 -13.22 3.83 -7.31
N VAL A 17 -11.98 4.06 -7.71
CA VAL A 17 -11.72 4.27 -9.12
C VAL A 17 -11.99 2.92 -9.73
N VAL A 18 -13.26 2.71 -10.12
CA VAL A 18 -13.65 1.60 -10.98
C VAL A 18 -12.83 1.83 -12.24
N ALA A 19 -11.79 1.04 -12.47
CA ALA A 19 -11.23 0.96 -13.80
C ALA A 19 -12.36 0.38 -14.66
N SER A 20 -12.83 1.25 -15.54
CA SER A 20 -13.84 1.03 -16.58
C SER A 20 -13.63 -0.30 -17.31
N GLY A 21 -14.74 -0.94 -17.68
CA GLY A 21 -14.78 -2.30 -18.21
C GLY A 21 -13.81 -2.61 -19.36
N HIS A 22 -13.45 -3.88 -19.46
CA HIS A 22 -12.70 -4.51 -20.56
C HIS A 22 -11.57 -3.64 -21.16
N GLN A 23 -10.69 -3.10 -20.32
CA GLN A 23 -9.37 -2.67 -20.77
C GLN A 23 -8.47 -3.92 -20.82
N GLU A 24 -7.83 -4.22 -21.94
CA GLU A 24 -6.78 -5.24 -21.99
C GLU A 24 -5.67 -4.84 -21.00
N ARG A 25 -5.56 -5.58 -19.89
CA ARG A 25 -4.59 -5.32 -18.83
C ARG A 25 -3.24 -5.87 -19.24
N ASN A 26 -2.51 -5.08 -20.01
CA ASN A 26 -1.24 -5.49 -20.62
C ASN A 26 -0.03 -5.24 -19.72
N PHE A 27 -0.23 -4.79 -18.47
CA PHE A 27 0.85 -4.50 -17.54
C PHE A 27 0.67 -5.18 -16.19
N TRP A 28 1.70 -5.93 -15.77
CA TRP A 28 1.80 -6.53 -14.45
C TRP A 28 3.03 -6.02 -13.71
N PRO A 29 2.95 -5.70 -12.41
CA PRO A 29 4.11 -5.26 -11.65
C PRO A 29 5.20 -6.33 -11.60
N LYS A 30 6.46 -5.90 -11.55
CA LYS A 30 7.63 -6.79 -11.39
C LYS A 30 7.54 -7.65 -10.13
N ARG A 31 6.97 -7.07 -9.07
CA ARG A 31 6.76 -7.71 -7.77
C ARG A 31 5.40 -7.37 -7.21
N ILE A 32 4.80 -8.33 -6.52
CA ILE A 32 3.53 -8.13 -5.84
C ILE A 32 3.44 -8.99 -4.57
N ILE A 33 2.61 -8.60 -3.62
CA ILE A 33 2.34 -9.42 -2.44
C ILE A 33 1.24 -10.41 -2.82
N PHE A 34 1.55 -11.70 -2.70
CA PHE A 34 0.56 -12.77 -2.71
C PHE A 34 0.07 -12.99 -1.28
N ILE A 35 -1.25 -12.96 -1.12
CA ILE A 35 -1.97 -13.14 0.14
C ILE A 35 -2.56 -14.54 0.11
N ASP A 36 -1.94 -15.47 0.83
CA ASP A 36 -2.38 -16.85 0.92
C ASP A 36 -3.16 -17.07 2.23
N ASP A 37 -4.46 -17.32 2.10
CA ASP A 37 -5.34 -17.75 3.17
C ASP A 37 -6.00 -19.10 2.90
N SER A 38 -5.38 -19.93 2.04
CA SER A 38 -5.86 -21.27 1.70
C SER A 38 -5.89 -22.22 2.90
N ILE A 39 -5.02 -22.00 3.89
CA ILE A 39 -4.97 -22.76 5.13
C ILE A 39 -5.82 -22.03 6.18
N TYR A 40 -6.88 -22.71 6.65
CA TYR A 40 -7.77 -22.16 7.67
C TYR A 40 -6.99 -21.70 8.91
N GLY A 41 -7.20 -20.44 9.29
CA GLY A 41 -6.55 -19.83 10.46
C GLY A 41 -5.09 -19.43 10.25
N LYS A 42 -4.53 -19.56 9.04
CA LYS A 42 -3.16 -19.14 8.73
C LYS A 42 -3.16 -18.19 7.53
N LEU A 43 -2.76 -16.94 7.78
CA LEU A 43 -2.51 -15.94 6.75
C LEU A 43 -1.00 -15.86 6.49
N THR A 44 -0.58 -16.17 5.26
CA THR A 44 0.83 -16.08 4.85
C THR A 44 0.96 -15.03 3.74
N LEU A 45 1.91 -14.12 3.89
CA LEU A 45 2.20 -13.10 2.88
C LEU A 45 3.51 -13.45 2.20
N THR A 46 3.54 -13.46 0.87
CA THR A 46 4.76 -13.76 0.11
C THR A 46 4.98 -12.70 -0.94
N LEU A 47 6.20 -12.17 -1.04
CA LEU A 47 6.58 -11.33 -2.17
C LEU A 47 6.86 -12.24 -3.37
N VAL A 48 6.16 -12.04 -4.49
CA VAL A 48 6.34 -12.85 -5.69
C VAL A 48 6.96 -12.02 -6.81
N GLU A 49 7.94 -12.60 -7.50
CA GLU A 49 8.64 -12.03 -8.67
C GLU A 49 8.20 -12.68 -9.99
N LYS A 50 6.97 -13.22 -10.01
CA LYS A 50 6.35 -13.82 -11.18
C LYS A 50 5.15 -13.00 -11.61
N GLN A 51 5.02 -12.78 -12.91
CA GLN A 51 3.88 -12.08 -13.48
C GLN A 51 2.74 -13.06 -13.76
N PHE A 52 1.51 -12.63 -13.47
CA PHE A 52 0.29 -13.37 -13.68
C PHE A 52 -0.72 -12.46 -14.39
N PRO A 53 -0.54 -12.18 -15.70
CA PRO A 53 -1.32 -11.15 -16.41
C PRO A 53 -2.84 -11.40 -16.42
N ASP A 54 -3.27 -12.66 -16.25
CA ASP A 54 -4.69 -13.04 -16.19
C ASP A 54 -5.33 -12.77 -14.81
N GLU A 55 -4.52 -12.55 -13.77
CA GLU A 55 -5.02 -12.36 -12.41
C GLU A 55 -5.44 -10.91 -12.14
N ASP A 56 -6.21 -10.66 -11.10
CA ASP A 56 -6.51 -9.30 -10.64
C ASP A 56 -5.60 -8.89 -9.48
N TYR A 57 -5.18 -7.63 -9.45
CA TYR A 57 -4.47 -7.07 -8.30
C TYR A 57 -5.01 -5.71 -7.89
N LEU A 58 -4.82 -5.41 -6.60
CA LEU A 58 -5.12 -4.11 -6.02
C LEU A 58 -3.83 -3.33 -5.81
N VAL A 59 -3.97 -2.02 -5.73
CA VAL A 59 -2.88 -1.10 -5.38
C VAL A 59 -3.25 -0.33 -4.13
N LEU A 60 -2.32 -0.15 -3.19
CA LEU A 60 -2.50 0.74 -2.04
C LEU A 60 -1.87 2.11 -2.30
N SER A 61 -2.68 3.16 -2.20
CA SER A 61 -2.25 4.56 -2.11
C SER A 61 -2.35 5.03 -0.65
N TYR A 62 -1.23 5.45 -0.07
CA TYR A 62 -1.15 5.81 1.35
C TYR A 62 -0.05 6.84 1.64
N CYS A 63 -0.15 7.48 2.81
CA CYS A 63 0.88 8.37 3.33
C CYS A 63 1.88 7.59 4.21
N TRP A 64 3.18 7.79 3.98
CA TRP A 64 4.21 7.21 4.83
C TRP A 64 4.24 7.89 6.22
N GLY A 65 3.81 9.15 6.30
CA GLY A 65 3.87 9.96 7.51
C GLY A 65 5.30 10.21 7.98
N ASN A 66 5.46 10.59 9.26
CA ASN A 66 6.76 10.81 9.89
C ASN A 66 7.43 9.46 10.22
N SER A 67 8.07 8.89 9.20
CA SER A 67 8.72 7.58 9.27
C SER A 67 10.16 7.67 9.76
N THR A 68 10.49 6.97 10.84
CA THR A 68 11.88 6.83 11.31
C THR A 68 12.68 5.88 10.40
N LEU A 69 14.01 5.88 10.53
CA LEU A 69 14.86 4.93 9.82
C LEU A 69 14.55 3.47 10.23
N ASP A 70 14.23 3.24 11.50
CA ASP A 70 13.88 1.91 11.99
C ASP A 70 12.53 1.44 11.45
N ASP A 71 11.56 2.34 11.30
CA ASP A 71 10.30 2.04 10.62
C ASP A 71 10.55 1.60 9.17
N LYS A 72 11.40 2.33 8.43
CA LYS A 72 11.74 1.97 7.05
C LYS A 72 12.46 0.62 6.96
N LYS A 73 13.39 0.32 7.88
CA LYS A 73 14.05 -0.99 7.92
C LYS A 73 13.07 -2.14 8.19
N ARG A 74 12.07 -1.90 9.04
CA ARG A 74 11.09 -2.92 9.44
C ARG A 74 10.02 -3.14 8.37
N PHE A 75 9.45 -2.06 7.84
CA PHE A 75 8.25 -2.13 7.00
C PHE A 75 8.54 -2.13 5.50
N CYS A 76 9.71 -1.66 5.07
CA CYS A 76 10.08 -1.71 3.65
C CYS A 76 10.82 -3.00 3.29
N THR A 77 10.72 -3.37 2.02
CA THR A 77 11.64 -4.31 1.41
C THR A 77 12.95 -3.58 1.11
N THR A 78 14.06 -4.17 1.50
CA THR A 78 15.43 -3.71 1.26
C THR A 78 16.23 -4.89 0.74
N GLN A 79 17.44 -4.64 0.22
CA GLN A 79 18.30 -5.73 -0.21
C GLN A 79 18.56 -6.76 0.91
N ALA A 80 18.64 -6.31 2.16
CA ALA A 80 18.92 -7.16 3.31
C ALA A 80 17.77 -8.12 3.69
N ASN A 81 16.51 -7.80 3.34
CA ASN A 81 15.34 -8.60 3.73
C ASN A 81 14.54 -9.12 2.53
N HIS A 82 14.99 -8.89 1.30
CA HIS A 82 14.30 -9.28 0.08
C HIS A 82 14.09 -10.80 0.00
N ASP A 83 15.15 -11.61 0.17
CA ASP A 83 15.04 -13.07 0.18
C ASP A 83 14.09 -13.60 1.27
N HIS A 84 14.11 -12.97 2.45
CA HIS A 84 13.18 -13.30 3.53
C HIS A 84 11.73 -13.02 3.12
N ARG A 85 11.47 -11.90 2.44
CA ARG A 85 10.13 -11.56 1.94
C ARG A 85 9.65 -12.53 0.84
N LEU A 86 10.57 -13.07 0.04
CA LEU A 86 10.27 -14.14 -0.95
C LEU A 86 9.93 -15.47 -0.27
N GLY A 87 10.49 -15.76 0.91
CA GLY A 87 10.20 -16.97 1.70
C GLY A 87 8.91 -16.89 2.53
N GLY A 88 8.32 -15.70 2.64
CA GLY A 88 7.10 -15.44 3.37
C GLY A 88 7.32 -14.62 4.65
N PHE A 89 6.32 -13.81 5.02
CA PHE A 89 6.38 -12.94 6.19
C PHE A 89 5.01 -12.78 6.87
N SER A 90 5.04 -12.35 8.12
CA SER A 90 3.83 -12.24 8.95
C SER A 90 3.01 -11.00 8.61
N PHE A 91 1.68 -11.16 8.65
CA PHE A 91 0.72 -10.06 8.64
C PHE A 91 0.92 -9.11 9.84
N ASP A 92 1.21 -9.67 11.02
CA ASP A 92 1.35 -8.90 12.26
C ASP A 92 2.61 -8.03 12.30
N ASP A 93 3.59 -8.31 11.44
CA ASP A 93 4.81 -7.51 11.31
C ASP A 93 4.62 -6.24 10.49
N LEU A 94 3.48 -6.12 9.80
CA LEU A 94 3.16 -4.98 8.95
C LEU A 94 2.51 -3.85 9.76
N PRO A 95 2.69 -2.59 9.33
CA PRO A 95 2.05 -1.46 9.98
C PRO A 95 0.54 -1.46 9.66
N LYS A 96 -0.26 -0.78 10.50
CA LYS A 96 -1.73 -0.96 10.51
C LYS A 96 -2.40 -0.65 9.17
N THR A 97 -1.94 0.36 8.44
CA THR A 97 -2.48 0.71 7.12
C THR A 97 -2.26 -0.41 6.09
N PHE A 98 -1.17 -1.18 6.20
CA PHE A 98 -0.95 -2.31 5.30
C PHE A 98 -1.82 -3.49 5.67
N GLN A 99 -1.99 -3.74 6.98
CA GLN A 99 -2.90 -4.75 7.48
C GLN A 99 -4.33 -4.51 6.99
N ASP A 100 -4.82 -3.27 7.12
CA ASP A 100 -6.15 -2.86 6.67
C ASP A 100 -6.32 -3.03 5.15
N ALA A 101 -5.28 -2.73 4.36
CA ALA A 101 -5.31 -2.95 2.91
C ALA A 101 -5.36 -4.45 2.54
N ILE A 102 -4.68 -5.31 3.30
CA ILE A 102 -4.73 -6.77 3.12
C ILE A 102 -6.12 -7.29 3.48
N GLU A 103 -6.72 -6.81 4.57
CA GLU A 103 -8.10 -7.17 4.96
C GLU A 103 -9.10 -6.80 3.85
N ILE A 104 -8.98 -5.60 3.27
CA ILE A 104 -9.83 -5.19 2.14
C ILE A 104 -9.60 -6.06 0.90
N THR A 105 -8.34 -6.36 0.58
CA THR A 105 -8.01 -7.19 -0.59
C THR A 105 -8.68 -8.56 -0.49
N ARG A 106 -8.62 -9.18 0.71
CA ARG A 106 -9.30 -10.45 1.01
C ARG A 106 -10.82 -10.32 0.96
N ALA A 107 -11.38 -9.25 1.53
CA ALA A 107 -12.82 -9.00 1.51
C ALA A 107 -13.38 -8.82 0.09
N LEU A 108 -12.56 -8.35 -0.85
CA LEU A 108 -12.89 -8.23 -2.27
C LEU A 108 -12.64 -9.52 -3.07
N GLY A 109 -12.23 -10.61 -2.41
CA GLY A 109 -11.98 -11.91 -3.05
C GLY A 109 -10.76 -11.90 -3.97
N LYS A 110 -9.80 -11.00 -3.74
CA LYS A 110 -8.54 -10.92 -4.50
C LYS A 110 -7.37 -11.38 -3.62
N GLN A 111 -6.28 -11.79 -4.27
CA GLN A 111 -5.10 -12.36 -3.58
C GLN A 111 -3.82 -11.56 -3.82
N TYR A 112 -3.84 -10.58 -4.71
CA TYR A 112 -2.65 -9.82 -5.09
C TYR A 112 -2.80 -8.35 -4.70
N LEU A 113 -1.83 -7.85 -3.94
CA LEU A 113 -1.79 -6.47 -3.47
C LEU A 113 -0.41 -5.86 -3.72
N TRP A 114 -0.39 -4.72 -4.40
CA TRP A 114 0.82 -3.93 -4.61
C TRP A 114 0.90 -2.78 -3.60
N ILE A 115 1.99 -2.76 -2.84
CA ILE A 115 2.34 -1.69 -1.89
C ILE A 115 3.77 -1.26 -2.21
N ASN A 116 3.99 0.02 -2.54
CA ASN A 116 5.30 0.48 -3.02
C ASN A 116 6.44 0.19 -2.02
N ALA A 117 6.23 0.35 -0.71
CA ALA A 117 7.24 0.03 0.30
C ALA A 117 7.66 -1.45 0.32
N LEU A 118 6.76 -2.38 -0.05
CA LEU A 118 7.03 -3.81 -0.03
C LEU A 118 7.40 -4.38 -1.41
N CYS A 119 6.87 -3.82 -2.48
CA CYS A 119 7.05 -4.32 -3.85
C CYS A 119 8.24 -3.68 -4.58
N ILE A 120 8.82 -2.61 -4.02
CA ILE A 120 10.02 -1.97 -4.55
C ILE A 120 11.14 -2.18 -3.53
N ILE A 121 12.33 -2.57 -4.00
CA ILE A 121 13.50 -2.70 -3.14
C ILE A 121 13.99 -1.28 -2.85
N GLN A 122 13.89 -0.88 -1.58
CA GLN A 122 14.22 0.46 -1.10
C GLN A 122 15.69 0.57 -0.69
N GLY A 123 16.18 1.81 -0.62
CA GLY A 123 17.53 2.13 -0.16
C GLY A 123 18.58 2.09 -1.27
N ASP A 124 19.85 2.18 -0.86
CA ASP A 124 20.97 2.13 -1.79
C ASP A 124 21.07 0.76 -2.47
N GLY A 125 21.40 0.75 -3.76
CA GLY A 125 21.33 -0.44 -4.61
C GLY A 125 19.92 -1.02 -4.79
N GLY A 126 18.88 -0.34 -4.33
CA GLY A 126 17.49 -0.68 -4.60
C GLY A 126 17.07 -0.37 -6.04
N ASP A 127 15.82 -0.67 -6.39
CA ASP A 127 15.32 -0.53 -7.76
C ASP A 127 14.19 0.50 -7.90
N TRP A 128 14.14 1.47 -6.98
CA TRP A 128 13.19 2.57 -6.98
C TRP A 128 13.10 3.32 -8.30
N GLU A 129 14.22 3.73 -8.89
CA GLU A 129 14.22 4.52 -10.13
C GLU A 129 13.54 3.76 -11.27
N SER A 130 13.83 2.46 -11.41
CA SER A 130 13.19 1.61 -12.43
C SER A 130 11.69 1.41 -12.19
N GLN A 131 11.29 1.18 -10.94
CA GLN A 131 9.89 0.91 -10.58
C GLN A 131 9.04 2.18 -10.59
N ALA A 132 9.63 3.34 -10.29
CA ALA A 132 8.95 4.63 -10.34
C ALA A 132 8.47 4.96 -11.76
N ASN A 133 9.27 4.61 -12.78
CA ASN A 133 8.92 4.83 -14.19
C ASN A 133 7.70 4.00 -14.63
N THR A 134 7.48 2.84 -14.03
CA THR A 134 6.34 1.96 -14.31
C THR A 134 5.15 2.18 -13.38
N MET A 135 5.28 3.07 -12.39
CA MET A 135 4.25 3.24 -11.35
C MET A 135 2.91 3.67 -11.95
N LYS A 136 2.91 4.55 -12.96
CA LYS A 136 1.70 4.94 -13.67
C LYS A 136 0.98 3.73 -14.26
N ASP A 137 1.72 2.81 -14.88
CA ASP A 137 1.15 1.62 -15.52
C ASP A 137 0.61 0.63 -14.49
N ILE A 138 1.29 0.47 -13.35
CA ILE A 138 0.81 -0.33 -12.21
C ILE A 138 -0.55 0.20 -11.72
N PHE A 139 -0.67 1.50 -11.50
CA PHE A 139 -1.93 2.08 -11.05
C PHE A 139 -3.04 1.99 -12.11
N ALA A 140 -2.69 2.19 -13.39
CA ALA A 140 -3.65 2.17 -14.50
C ALA A 140 -4.20 0.77 -14.81
N ASN A 141 -3.45 -0.29 -14.49
CA ASN A 141 -3.83 -1.68 -14.75
C ASN A 141 -4.30 -2.43 -13.49
N ALA A 142 -4.37 -1.77 -12.33
CA ALA A 142 -4.93 -2.37 -11.14
C ALA A 142 -6.46 -2.55 -11.27
N TYR A 143 -6.99 -3.63 -10.67
CA TYR A 143 -8.43 -3.85 -10.55
C TYR A 143 -9.10 -2.66 -9.84
N CYS A 144 -8.50 -2.22 -8.73
CA CYS A 144 -8.83 -0.96 -8.10
C CYS A 144 -7.67 -0.46 -7.24
N THR A 145 -7.74 0.81 -6.85
CA THR A 145 -6.83 1.42 -5.88
C THR A 145 -7.52 1.60 -4.54
N ILE A 146 -6.94 1.05 -3.48
CA ILE A 146 -7.32 1.33 -2.10
C ILE A 146 -6.65 2.65 -1.71
N ALA A 147 -7.43 3.70 -1.46
CA ALA A 147 -6.93 4.99 -1.01
C ALA A 147 -7.14 5.14 0.51
N ALA A 148 -6.06 5.13 1.29
CA ALA A 148 -6.11 5.28 2.75
C ALA A 148 -6.20 6.77 3.17
N THR A 149 -7.25 7.47 2.74
CA THR A 149 -7.36 8.95 2.89
C THR A 149 -7.53 9.44 4.31
N SER A 150 -8.02 8.60 5.23
CA SER A 150 -8.16 8.92 6.65
C SER A 150 -6.91 8.60 7.48
N ALA A 151 -5.87 8.01 6.88
CA ALA A 151 -4.61 7.70 7.53
C ALA A 151 -3.54 8.73 7.14
N HIS A 152 -2.91 9.36 8.13
CA HIS A 152 -1.80 10.28 7.95
C HIS A 152 -0.45 9.56 7.87
N SER A 153 -0.39 8.32 8.34
CA SER A 153 0.78 7.46 8.28
C SER A 153 0.41 6.00 8.03
N TRP A 154 1.41 5.19 7.68
CA TRP A 154 1.27 3.74 7.61
C TRP A 154 0.91 3.06 8.95
N LYS A 155 1.09 3.75 10.10
CA LYS A 155 0.81 3.22 11.44
C LYS A 155 -0.63 3.44 11.89
N ASP A 156 -1.37 4.33 11.24
CA ASP A 156 -2.66 4.79 11.74
C ASP A 156 -3.77 3.76 11.52
N GLY A 157 -3.74 3.06 10.39
CA GLY A 157 -4.90 2.31 9.92
C GLY A 157 -6.01 3.23 9.42
N PHE A 158 -7.01 2.65 8.78
CA PHE A 158 -8.15 3.37 8.20
C PHE A 158 -9.48 2.61 8.26
N LEU A 159 -9.51 1.35 8.70
CA LEU A 159 -10.76 0.58 8.85
C LEU A 159 -11.50 0.85 10.17
N LYS A 160 -10.79 1.24 11.23
CA LYS A 160 -11.37 1.48 12.56
C LYS A 160 -11.41 2.98 12.87
N PRO A 161 -12.52 3.50 13.43
CA PRO A 161 -12.52 4.84 14.00
C PRO A 161 -11.44 4.94 15.07
N GLN A 162 -10.61 5.99 15.05
CA GLN A 162 -9.67 6.23 16.13
C GLN A 162 -10.45 6.47 17.42
N SER A 163 -10.35 5.55 18.38
CA SER A 163 -10.89 5.71 19.72
C SER A 163 -9.95 6.61 20.55
N GLY A 164 -9.75 7.85 20.10
CA GLY A 164 -9.21 8.92 20.92
C GLY A 164 -10.38 9.72 21.50
N PRO A 165 -10.23 10.40 22.65
CA PRO A 165 -11.14 11.48 22.99
C PRO A 165 -11.22 12.42 21.79
N LEU A 166 -12.44 12.84 21.43
CA LEU A 166 -12.66 13.96 20.53
C LEU A 166 -12.18 15.23 21.24
N ASP A 167 -10.87 15.38 21.42
CA ASP A 167 -10.28 16.67 21.72
C ASP A 167 -10.42 17.47 20.42
N GLY A 168 -11.45 18.30 20.39
CA GLY A 168 -11.70 19.31 19.39
C GLY A 168 -10.61 20.38 19.36
N GLN A 169 -9.36 19.97 19.12
CA GLN A 169 -8.34 20.87 18.63
C GLN A 169 -8.40 20.83 17.12
N THR A 170 -9.19 21.73 16.57
CA THR A 170 -8.94 22.33 15.26
C THR A 170 -7.50 22.84 15.29
N GLN A 171 -6.52 22.01 14.88
CA GLN A 171 -5.22 22.55 14.52
C GLN A 171 -5.47 23.33 13.23
N ASN A 172 -5.52 24.66 13.38
CA ASN A 172 -5.45 25.61 12.29
C ASN A 172 -4.10 25.39 11.59
N TYR A 173 -4.08 24.49 10.62
CA TYR A 173 -2.96 24.41 9.69
C TYR A 173 -3.10 25.57 8.72
N SER A 174 -2.27 26.60 8.93
CA SER A 174 -2.05 27.67 7.97
C SER A 174 -1.59 27.07 6.63
N ALA A 175 -2.11 27.61 5.53
CA ALA A 175 -1.72 27.22 4.19
C ALA A 175 -0.19 27.27 4.01
N PRO A 176 0.44 26.33 3.29
CA PRO A 176 1.86 26.39 3.01
C PRO A 176 2.19 27.66 2.22
N SER A 177 3.17 28.43 2.72
CA SER A 177 3.72 29.59 2.02
C SER A 177 4.43 29.16 0.72
N PRO A 178 4.44 30.00 -0.33
CA PRO A 178 5.15 29.70 -1.57
C PRO A 178 6.66 29.59 -1.30
N CYS A 179 7.34 28.70 -2.02
CA CYS A 179 8.78 28.56 -1.95
C CYS A 179 9.48 29.82 -2.49
N GLU A 180 10.33 30.44 -1.68
CA GLU A 180 11.59 31.03 -2.14
C GLU A 180 12.66 29.93 -2.24
#